data_AF-A0A7W2TKY6-F1
#
_entry.id   AF-A0A7W2TKY6-F1
#
_cell.length_a   1.000
_cell.length_b   1.000
_cell.length_c   1.000
_cell.angle_alpha   90.00
_cell.angle_beta   90.00
_cell.angle_gamma   90.00
#
_symmetry.space_group_name_H-M   'P 1'
#
loop_
_entity.id
_entity.type
_entity.pdbx_description
1 polymer ?
#
loop_
_entity_poly.entity_id
_entity_poly.type
_entity_poly.pdbx_seq_one_letter_code
_entity_poly.pdbx_strand_id
1 'polypeptide(L)'
;MNPHIYQYLSELLSHYEHLNIDEIASFEYKKIGQVTISGKKYQASIFGESIYNNEAILIGELKTSHLFGLWGTTECIGTYFDINGNKSTVDAYWIMHEVGYP
;
A
#
# COMPACT_ATOMS: atom_id res chain seq x y z
N MET A 1 -0.03 13.71 -2.01
CA MET A 1 -1.20 12.82 -2.01
C MET A 1 -2.47 13.61 -1.69
N ASN A 2 -3.61 13.28 -2.32
CA ASN A 2 -4.93 13.83 -1.97
C ASN A 2 -5.34 13.37 -0.56
N PRO A 3 -5.85 14.25 0.35
CA PRO A 3 -6.22 13.87 1.71
C PRO A 3 -7.23 12.71 1.81
N HIS A 4 -8.19 12.63 0.89
CA HIS A 4 -9.18 11.54 0.86
C HIS A 4 -8.57 10.21 0.41
N ILE A 5 -7.55 10.25 -0.46
CA ILE A 5 -6.79 9.06 -0.83
C ILE A 5 -5.98 8.57 0.37
N TYR A 6 -5.28 9.48 1.05
CA TYR A 6 -4.51 9.15 2.24
C TYR A 6 -5.41 8.56 3.33
N GLN A 7 -6.57 9.16 3.59
CA GLN A 7 -7.54 8.65 4.55
C GLN A 7 -8.00 7.24 4.18
N TYR A 8 -8.43 7.02 2.94
CA TYR A 8 -8.88 5.70 2.49
C TYR A 8 -7.79 4.63 2.64
N LEU A 9 -6.56 4.94 2.23
CA LEU A 9 -5.45 4.00 2.33
C LEU A 9 -5.06 3.72 3.79
N SER A 10 -5.13 4.73 4.65
CA SER A 10 -4.86 4.57 6.10
C SER A 10 -5.92 3.68 6.75
N GLU A 11 -7.20 3.91 6.43
CA GLU A 11 -8.31 3.05 6.87
C GLU A 11 -8.11 1.61 6.37
N LEU A 12 -7.74 1.44 5.08
CA LEU A 12 -7.46 0.13 4.51
C LEU A 12 -6.35 -0.61 5.26
N LEU A 13 -5.22 0.05 5.54
CA LEU A 13 -4.09 -0.54 6.28
C LEU A 13 -4.46 -0.87 7.73
N SER A 14 -5.30 -0.06 8.38
CA SER A 14 -5.70 -0.27 9.78
C SER A 14 -6.39 -1.63 10.01
N HIS A 15 -7.09 -2.15 9.00
CA HIS A 15 -7.71 -3.48 9.06
C HIS A 15 -6.70 -4.63 9.23
N TYR A 16 -5.43 -4.38 8.95
CA TYR A 16 -4.35 -5.37 8.96
C TYR A 16 -3.27 -5.04 10.00
N GLU A 17 -3.48 -4.04 10.87
CA GLU A 17 -2.54 -3.68 11.94
C GLU A 17 -2.30 -4.79 12.96
N HIS A 18 -3.14 -5.83 13.00
CA HIS A 18 -2.94 -6.97 13.90
C HIS A 18 -1.87 -7.95 13.40
N LEU A 19 -1.47 -7.86 12.13
CA LEU A 19 -0.48 -8.76 11.55
C LEU A 19 0.94 -8.48 12.05
N ASN A 20 1.72 -9.54 12.17
CA ASN A 20 3.15 -9.51 12.50
C ASN A 20 4.04 -9.59 11.24
N ILE A 21 5.36 -9.48 11.42
CA ILE A 21 6.34 -9.43 10.31
C ILE A 21 6.22 -10.64 9.37
N ASP A 22 6.16 -11.86 9.91
CA ASP A 22 6.10 -13.10 9.11
C ASP A 22 4.80 -13.19 8.31
N GLU A 23 3.69 -12.74 8.91
CA GLU A 23 2.39 -12.66 8.24
C GLU A 23 2.40 -11.63 7.12
N ILE A 24 3.05 -10.47 7.31
CA ILE A 24 3.22 -9.46 6.26
C ILE A 24 4.14 -9.94 5.15
N ALA A 25 5.28 -10.55 5.50
CA ALA A 25 6.27 -11.05 4.53
C ALA A 25 5.70 -12.14 3.60
N SER A 26 4.67 -12.87 4.08
CA SER A 26 3.95 -13.88 3.30
C SER A 26 2.58 -13.40 2.78
N PHE A 27 2.24 -12.12 2.97
CA PHE A 27 0.92 -11.60 2.60
C PHE A 27 0.81 -11.42 1.08
N GLU A 28 0.03 -12.30 0.45
CA GLU A 28 -0.20 -12.25 -0.99
C GLU A 28 -1.00 -11.03 -1.44
N TYR A 29 -0.84 -10.66 -2.71
CA TYR A 29 -1.62 -9.60 -3.34
C TYR A 29 -3.12 -9.87 -3.24
N LYS A 30 -3.85 -8.90 -2.68
CA LYS A 30 -5.30 -8.94 -2.53
C LYS A 30 -5.96 -7.75 -3.20
N LYS A 31 -6.82 -8.06 -4.17
CA LYS A 31 -7.70 -7.08 -4.81
C LYS A 31 -8.85 -6.73 -3.86
N ILE A 32 -8.97 -5.46 -3.46
CA ILE A 32 -10.03 -5.00 -2.57
C ILE A 32 -11.31 -4.69 -3.35
N GLY A 33 -11.17 -3.99 -4.47
CA GLY A 33 -12.32 -3.62 -5.31
C GLY A 33 -12.17 -2.24 -5.91
N GLN A 34 -13.17 -1.82 -6.67
CA GLN A 34 -13.21 -0.46 -7.21
C GLN A 34 -13.76 0.51 -6.17
N VAL A 35 -13.13 1.66 -6.05
CA VAL A 35 -13.56 2.76 -5.18
C VAL A 35 -13.60 4.07 -5.94
N THR A 36 -14.51 4.96 -5.54
CA THR A 36 -14.62 6.30 -6.12
C THR A 36 -14.23 7.33 -5.07
N ILE A 37 -13.17 8.09 -5.33
CA ILE A 37 -12.66 9.13 -4.44
C ILE A 37 -12.60 10.44 -5.21
N SER A 38 -13.27 11.47 -4.68
CA SER A 38 -13.36 12.80 -5.33
C SER A 38 -13.76 12.73 -6.82
N GLY A 39 -14.70 11.83 -7.16
CA GLY A 39 -15.21 11.66 -8.53
C GLY A 39 -14.31 10.84 -9.48
N LYS A 40 -13.14 10.38 -9.01
CA LYS A 40 -12.24 9.50 -9.78
C LYS A 40 -12.39 8.05 -9.33
N LYS A 41 -12.35 7.11 -10.28
CA LYS A 41 -12.41 5.67 -10.01
C LYS A 41 -11.00 5.10 -9.86
N TYR A 42 -10.79 4.33 -8.81
CA TYR A 42 -9.56 3.63 -8.50
C TYR A 42 -9.84 2.15 -8.33
N GLN A 43 -8.86 1.32 -8.71
CA GLN A 43 -8.78 -0.06 -8.28
C GLN A 43 -7.91 -0.11 -7.01
N ALA A 44 -8.51 -0.52 -5.89
CA ALA A 44 -7.82 -0.70 -4.63
C ALA A 44 -7.22 -2.11 -4.51
N SER A 45 -6.01 -2.18 -3.98
CA SER A 45 -5.29 -3.41 -3.65
C SER A 45 -4.53 -3.26 -2.35
N ILE A 46 -4.15 -4.38 -1.76
CA ILE A 46 -3.20 -4.45 -0.65
C ILE A 46 -2.29 -5.67 -0.84
N PHE A 47 -1.02 -5.56 -0.50
CA PHE A 47 -0.06 -6.66 -0.57
C PHE A 47 1.08 -6.44 0.42
N GLY A 48 1.69 -7.52 0.88
CA GLY A 48 2.88 -7.45 1.73
C GLY A 48 4.13 -7.85 0.98
N GLU A 49 5.27 -7.38 1.48
CA GLU A 49 6.58 -7.69 0.91
C GLU A 49 7.61 -7.79 2.02
N SER A 50 8.50 -8.79 1.92
CA SER A 50 9.67 -8.88 2.78
C SER A 50 10.73 -7.89 2.29
N ILE A 51 11.32 -7.16 3.22
CA ILE A 51 12.46 -6.28 2.99
C ILE A 51 13.72 -6.97 3.55
N TYR A 52 14.89 -6.42 3.28
CA TYR A 52 16.16 -6.88 3.84
C TYR A 52 16.14 -6.88 5.38
N ASN A 53 16.99 -7.71 6.01
CA ASN A 53 17.16 -7.80 7.47
C ASN A 53 15.95 -8.26 8.32
N ASN A 54 15.04 -9.08 7.80
CA ASN A 54 13.85 -9.52 8.56
C ASN A 54 12.88 -8.37 8.86
N GLU A 55 12.79 -7.44 7.91
CA GLU A 55 11.84 -6.33 7.88
C GLU A 55 10.73 -6.67 6.88
N ALA A 56 9.59 -6.02 7.00
CA ALA A 56 8.49 -6.22 6.07
C ALA A 56 7.68 -4.94 5.88
N ILE A 57 6.94 -4.87 4.79
CA ILE A 57 6.03 -3.76 4.52
C ILE A 57 4.69 -4.28 4.04
N LEU A 58 3.61 -3.69 4.55
CA LEU A 58 2.27 -3.86 4.00
C LEU A 58 1.90 -2.60 3.22
N ILE A 59 1.64 -2.74 1.92
CA ILE A 59 1.38 -1.62 1.02
C ILE A 59 -0.09 -1.62 0.63
N GLY A 60 -0.77 -0.50 0.88
CA GLY A 60 -2.08 -0.20 0.34
C GLY A 60 -1.93 0.65 -0.91
N GLU A 61 -2.60 0.28 -2.00
CA GLU A 61 -2.51 1.01 -3.27
C GLU A 61 -3.86 1.33 -3.91
N LEU A 62 -3.88 2.43 -4.66
CA LEU A 62 -4.97 2.84 -5.54
C LEU A 62 -4.42 3.11 -6.95
N LYS A 63 -4.89 2.33 -7.92
CA LYS A 63 -4.53 2.52 -9.34
C LYS A 63 -5.71 3.10 -10.12
N THR A 64 -5.50 4.19 -10.85
CA THR A 64 -6.49 4.66 -11.82
C THR A 64 -6.38 3.87 -13.12
N SER A 65 -7.52 3.50 -13.72
CA SER A 65 -7.54 2.99 -15.10
C SER A 65 -8.01 4.11 -16.02
N HIS A 66 -7.13 4.64 -16.87
CA HIS A 66 -7.58 5.46 -17.99
C HIS A 66 -8.06 4.57 -19.13
N LEU A 67 -9.24 4.89 -19.69
CA LEU A 67 -9.62 4.45 -21.03
C LEU A 67 -8.44 4.76 -21.97
N PHE A 68 -7.97 3.78 -22.74
CA PHE A 68 -6.86 3.84 -23.71
C PHE A 68 -5.43 3.50 -23.23
N GLY A 69 -5.25 2.82 -22.09
CA GLY A 69 -4.02 2.04 -21.85
C GLY A 69 -2.72 2.84 -21.66
N LEU A 70 -2.83 4.15 -21.41
CA LEU A 70 -1.70 4.99 -21.01
C LEU A 70 -1.70 5.19 -19.49
N TRP A 71 -0.56 4.86 -18.88
CA TRP A 71 -0.10 5.12 -17.50
C TRP A 71 -1.16 5.64 -16.53
N GLY A 72 -1.79 4.71 -15.80
CA GLY A 72 -2.56 5.07 -14.61
C GLY A 72 -1.67 5.65 -13.52
N THR A 73 -2.19 6.58 -12.73
CA THR A 73 -1.54 7.01 -11.49
C THR A 73 -1.69 5.92 -10.43
N THR A 74 -0.58 5.47 -9.84
CA THR A 74 -0.59 4.72 -8.58
C THR A 74 -0.44 5.71 -7.43
N GLU A 75 -1.30 5.61 -6.43
CA GLU A 75 -1.14 6.26 -5.13
C GLU A 75 -1.02 5.17 -4.07
N CYS A 76 0.01 5.23 -3.25
CA CYS A 76 0.28 4.20 -2.25
C CYS A 76 0.85 4.79 -0.95
N ILE A 77 0.59 4.10 0.15
CA ILE A 77 1.26 4.25 1.44
C ILE A 77 1.47 2.86 2.02
N GLY A 78 2.35 2.74 3.00
CA GLY A 78 2.67 1.47 3.63
C GLY A 78 2.77 1.55 5.13
N THR A 79 2.60 0.39 5.77
CA THR A 79 3.02 0.16 7.16
C THR A 79 4.30 -0.66 7.11
N TYR A 80 5.41 -0.03 7.45
CA TYR A 80 6.72 -0.68 7.54
C TYR A 80 6.92 -1.27 8.93
N PHE A 81 7.54 -2.45 8.98
CA PHE A 81 7.88 -3.19 10.18
C PHE A 81 9.40 -3.37 10.21
N ASP A 82 10.04 -2.81 11.23
CA ASP A 82 11.48 -2.99 11.43
C ASP A 82 11.81 -4.37 12.02
N ILE A 83 13.10 -4.66 12.17
CA ILE A 83 13.61 -5.92 12.73
C ILE A 83 13.11 -6.24 14.16
N ASN A 84 12.65 -5.23 14.89
CA ASN A 84 12.14 -5.34 16.25
C ASN A 84 10.60 -5.39 16.30
N GLY A 85 9.93 -5.33 15.15
CA GLY A 85 8.47 -5.29 15.03
C GLY A 85 7.85 -3.91 15.27
N ASN A 86 8.66 -2.84 15.32
CA ASN A 86 8.14 -1.48 15.40
C ASN A 86 7.50 -1.09 14.08
N LYS A 87 6.39 -0.35 14.15
CA LYS A 87 5.61 0.06 12.98
C LYS A 87 5.83 1.53 12.69
N SER A 88 5.99 1.87 11.42
CA SER A 88 5.94 3.24 10.94
C SER A 88 5.13 3.33 9.64
N THR A 89 4.42 4.45 9.48
CA THR A 89 3.76 4.76 8.20
C THR A 89 4.78 5.36 7.25
N VAL A 90 4.85 4.81 6.04
CA VAL A 90 5.73 5.27 4.97
C VAL A 90 4.91 5.70 3.75
N ASP A 91 5.45 6.66 3.00
CA ASP A 91 4.79 7.19 1.80
C ASP A 91 5.30 6.53 0.52
N ALA A 92 4.67 6.87 -0.61
CA ALA A 92 5.05 6.39 -1.94
C ALA A 92 6.52 6.68 -2.30
N TYR A 93 7.10 7.79 -1.79
CA TYR A 93 8.49 8.11 -2.08
C TYR A 93 9.41 7.09 -1.43
N TRP A 94 9.19 6.80 -0.14
CA TRP A 94 9.95 5.78 0.58
C TRP A 94 9.80 4.39 -0.07
N ILE A 95 8.55 3.99 -0.38
CA ILE A 95 8.26 2.68 -0.99
C ILE A 95 8.99 2.52 -2.33
N MET A 96 9.00 3.56 -3.16
CA MET A 96 9.71 3.53 -4.43
C MET A 96 11.23 3.38 -4.26
N HIS A 97 11.82 3.95 -3.21
CA HIS A 97 13.27 3.92 -3.00
C HIS A 97 13.75 2.64 -2.30
N GLU A 98 12.99 2.12 -1.35
CA GLU A 98 13.40 0.96 -0.54
C GLU A 98 12.88 -0.37 -1.10
N VAL A 99 11.72 -0.36 -1.76
CA VAL A 99 11.05 -1.55 -2.29
C VAL A 99 11.16 -1.63 -3.82
N GLY A 100 11.35 -0.49 -4.50
CA GLY A 100 11.35 -0.43 -5.96
C GLY A 100 9.94 -0.46 -6.56
N TYR A 101 8.92 -0.15 -5.77
CA TYR A 101 7.51 -0.19 -6.16
C TYR A 101 6.89 1.22 -6.24
N PRO A 102 6.25 1.61 -7.36
CA PRO A 102 5.43 2.81 -7.47
C PRO A 102 3.93 2.55 -7.21
#